data_AF-A0A957CLH7-F1
#
_entry.id   AF-A0A957CLH7-F1
#
_cell.length_a   1.000
_cell.length_b   1.000
_cell.length_c   1.000
_cell.angle_alpha   90.00
_cell.angle_beta   90.00
_cell.angle_gamma   90.00
#
_symmetry.space_group_name_H-M   'P 1'
#
loop_
_entity.id
_entity.type
_entity.pdbx_description
1 polymer ?
#
loop_
_entity_poly.entity_id
_entity_poly.type
_entity_poly.pdbx_seq_one_letter_code
_entity_poly.pdbx_strand_id
1 'polypeptide(L)'
;MMLSSARLLALSNRVYCLLLYLYPVPFRQEYGYHMAQLFRDDVRGTLRDSGRLAVVGLWLLAFFDLLKTAVAEHIWEIFHMPIEKLTRWSGPAAALAGLLSAIGIISIIYGIAPFIISILVTIPLFALGIFGLYKCLAATDNRLNKFVFIVTIVGLLGTNIGAAIVAWQDTLESNWAIIIYLGAGFWILGFVSMGIIGIKNQALGRLSFTPLLVVLAYIGLGVVGTGVSPTSPEVTAMLIVYASSWVLLGVALWQTYEEPQEPGMLA
;
A
#
# COMPACT_ATOMS: atom_id res chain seq x y z
N MET A 1 -29.11 -0.10 6.89
CA MET A 1 -29.29 -0.17 8.36
C MET A 1 -28.47 0.95 8.99
N MET A 2 -29.09 2.06 9.42
CA MET A 2 -28.37 3.23 9.95
C MET A 2 -28.00 3.02 11.43
N LEU A 3 -26.71 2.98 11.75
CA LEU A 3 -26.23 3.02 13.15
C LEU A 3 -26.54 4.39 13.77
N SER A 4 -27.01 4.41 15.03
CA SER A 4 -27.19 5.65 15.79
C SER A 4 -25.83 6.29 16.11
N SER A 5 -25.75 7.62 16.25
CA SER A 5 -24.49 8.34 16.47
C SER A 5 -23.71 7.85 17.69
N ALA A 6 -24.41 7.41 18.74
CA ALA A 6 -23.80 6.80 19.93
C ALA A 6 -23.16 5.43 19.63
N ARG A 7 -23.79 4.59 18.78
CA ARG A 7 -23.24 3.30 18.35
C ARG A 7 -22.04 3.49 17.43
N LEU A 8 -22.09 4.48 16.54
CA LEU A 8 -20.96 4.82 15.67
C LEU A 8 -19.74 5.28 16.48
N LEU A 9 -19.96 6.13 17.50
CA LEU A 9 -18.90 6.61 18.39
C LEU A 9 -18.28 5.46 19.20
N ALA A 10 -19.11 4.58 19.77
CA ALA A 10 -18.65 3.43 20.56
C ALA A 10 -17.88 2.42 19.70
N LEU A 11 -18.37 2.12 18.51
CA LEU A 11 -17.67 1.27 17.54
C LEU A 11 -16.34 1.91 17.14
N SER A 12 -16.36 3.21 16.85
CA SER A 12 -15.15 3.93 16.43
C SER A 12 -14.07 3.86 17.51
N ASN A 13 -14.42 4.16 18.77
CA ASN A 13 -13.48 4.08 19.87
C ASN A 13 -12.87 2.67 20.03
N ARG A 14 -13.68 1.61 19.90
CA ARG A 14 -13.20 0.23 20.01
C ARG A 14 -12.22 -0.14 18.89
N VAL A 15 -12.54 0.22 17.65
CA VAL A 15 -11.67 -0.03 16.50
C VAL A 15 -10.36 0.73 16.67
N TYR A 16 -10.40 1.97 17.15
CA TYR A 16 -9.20 2.79 17.35
C TYR A 16 -8.31 2.21 18.46
N CYS A 17 -8.90 1.80 19.59
CA CYS A 17 -8.17 1.10 20.64
C CYS A 17 -7.51 -0.20 20.14
N LEU A 18 -8.16 -0.92 19.22
CA LEU A 18 -7.57 -2.11 18.59
C LEU A 18 -6.37 -1.74 17.70
N LEU A 19 -6.46 -0.65 16.94
CA LEU A 19 -5.39 -0.18 16.08
C LEU A 19 -4.16 0.28 16.88
N LEU A 20 -4.35 0.81 18.10
CA LEU A 20 -3.22 1.18 18.97
C LEU A 20 -2.31 -0.01 19.34
N TYR A 21 -2.74 -1.26 19.13
CA TYR A 21 -1.86 -2.42 19.28
C TYR A 21 -0.74 -2.49 18.24
N LEU A 22 -0.82 -1.70 17.16
CA LEU A 22 0.26 -1.53 16.19
C LEU A 22 1.47 -0.77 16.74
N TYR A 23 1.31 -0.06 17.86
CA TYR A 23 2.42 0.61 18.53
C TYR A 23 3.24 -0.35 19.41
N PRO A 24 4.54 -0.07 19.58
CA PRO A 24 5.36 -0.80 20.53
C PRO A 24 4.79 -0.64 21.95
N VAL A 25 4.96 -1.69 22.76
CA VAL A 25 4.38 -1.77 24.11
C VAL A 25 4.71 -0.55 24.98
N PRO A 26 5.97 -0.04 25.03
CA PRO A 26 6.31 1.12 25.83
C PRO A 26 5.54 2.38 25.40
N PHE A 27 5.51 2.66 24.10
CA PHE A 27 4.78 3.82 23.56
C PHE A 27 3.28 3.73 23.85
N ARG A 28 2.69 2.54 23.68
CA ARG A 28 1.27 2.31 23.96
C ARG A 28 0.94 2.51 25.45
N GLN A 29 1.84 2.11 26.35
CA GLN A 29 1.65 2.28 27.79
C GLN A 29 1.65 3.76 28.20
N GLU A 30 2.49 4.57 27.55
CA GLU A 30 2.64 5.99 27.87
C GLU A 30 1.56 6.87 27.20
N TYR A 31 1.30 6.65 25.90
CA TYR A 31 0.46 7.55 25.10
C TYR A 31 -0.90 6.98 24.71
N GLY A 32 -1.09 5.65 24.78
CA GLY A 32 -2.27 4.98 24.20
C GLY A 32 -3.61 5.46 24.76
N TYR A 33 -3.68 5.71 26.07
CA TYR A 33 -4.89 6.26 26.70
C TYR A 33 -5.22 7.67 26.19
N HIS A 34 -4.22 8.54 26.14
CA HIS A 34 -4.37 9.94 25.71
C HIS A 34 -4.78 10.02 24.22
N MET A 35 -4.18 9.20 23.36
CA MET A 35 -4.54 9.14 21.94
C MET A 35 -5.98 8.66 21.72
N ALA A 36 -6.41 7.63 22.46
CA ALA A 36 -7.79 7.14 22.37
C ALA A 36 -8.81 8.19 22.84
N GLN A 37 -8.48 8.95 23.89
CA GLN A 37 -9.33 10.03 24.37
C GLN A 37 -9.47 11.14 23.34
N LEU A 38 -8.34 11.60 22.77
CA LEU A 38 -8.33 12.62 21.72
C LEU A 38 -9.17 12.20 20.50
N PHE A 39 -8.94 10.99 19.99
CA PHE A 39 -9.70 10.48 18.84
C PHE A 39 -11.21 10.41 19.12
N ARG A 40 -11.61 10.00 20.32
CA ARG A 40 -13.02 9.96 20.71
C ARG A 40 -13.64 11.34 20.75
N ASP A 41 -12.92 12.33 21.26
CA ASP A 41 -13.39 13.71 21.34
C ASP A 41 -13.52 14.33 19.95
N ASP A 42 -12.56 14.07 19.06
CA ASP A 42 -12.62 14.49 17.65
C ASP A 42 -13.82 13.86 16.92
N VAL A 43 -14.04 12.54 17.04
CA VAL A 43 -15.18 11.86 16.41
C VAL A 43 -16.51 12.42 16.94
N ARG A 44 -16.59 12.73 18.23
CA ARG A 44 -17.79 13.34 18.83
C ARG A 44 -18.05 14.74 18.27
N GLY A 45 -17.00 15.57 18.15
CA GLY A 45 -17.10 16.90 17.55
C GLY A 45 -17.52 16.84 16.08
N THR A 46 -16.81 16.05 15.27
CA THR A 46 -17.11 15.89 13.84
C THR A 46 -18.52 15.33 13.59
N LEU A 47 -19.00 14.40 14.42
CA LEU A 47 -20.38 13.91 14.33
C LEU A 47 -21.44 14.99 14.56
N ARG A 48 -21.15 15.94 15.45
CA ARG A 48 -22.06 17.04 15.79
C ARG A 48 -22.08 18.11 14.70
N ASP A 49 -20.93 18.41 14.12
CA ASP A 49 -20.74 19.61 13.30
C ASP A 49 -20.76 19.31 11.79
N SER A 50 -20.37 18.12 11.35
CA SER A 50 -20.14 17.81 9.92
C SER A 50 -20.70 16.46 9.47
N GLY A 51 -21.36 15.72 10.37
CA GLY A 51 -22.08 14.49 10.04
C GLY A 51 -21.17 13.28 9.75
N ARG A 52 -21.77 12.20 9.25
CA ARG A 52 -21.13 10.87 9.18
C ARG A 52 -20.04 10.74 8.11
N LEU A 53 -20.13 11.46 7.00
CA LEU A 53 -19.11 11.43 5.95
C LEU A 53 -17.81 12.08 6.42
N ALA A 54 -17.90 13.17 7.18
CA ALA A 54 -16.73 13.81 7.78
C ALA A 54 -16.02 12.89 8.78
N VAL A 55 -16.76 12.03 9.49
CA VAL A 55 -16.19 11.00 10.38
C VAL A 55 -15.38 9.97 9.60
N VAL A 56 -15.77 9.62 8.37
CA VAL A 56 -14.98 8.73 7.51
C VAL A 56 -13.65 9.39 7.14
N GLY A 57 -13.67 10.69 6.80
CA GLY A 57 -12.45 11.46 6.55
C GLY A 57 -11.53 11.51 7.78
N LEU A 58 -12.07 11.77 8.97
CA LEU A 58 -11.34 11.75 10.23
C LEU A 58 -10.72 10.37 10.50
N TRP A 59 -11.46 9.30 10.23
CA TRP A 59 -10.98 7.92 10.36
C TRP A 59 -9.77 7.63 9.48
N LEU A 60 -9.82 8.07 8.21
CA LEU A 60 -8.69 7.93 7.30
C LEU A 60 -7.48 8.69 7.84
N LEU A 61 -7.66 9.94 8.25
CA LEU A 61 -6.58 10.76 8.81
C LEU A 61 -5.94 10.12 10.05
N ALA A 62 -6.77 9.71 11.02
CA ALA A 62 -6.30 9.07 12.26
C ALA A 62 -5.61 7.73 12.00
N PHE A 63 -6.11 6.93 11.07
CA PHE A 63 -5.48 5.67 10.67
C PHE A 63 -4.11 5.89 10.02
N PHE A 64 -4.00 6.89 9.14
CA PHE A 64 -2.74 7.23 8.48
C PHE A 64 -1.71 7.83 9.44
N ASP A 65 -2.13 8.69 10.37
CA ASP A 65 -1.26 9.22 11.43
C ASP A 65 -0.76 8.11 12.36
N LEU A 66 -1.65 7.16 12.68
CA LEU A 66 -1.31 5.99 13.47
C LEU A 66 -0.25 5.13 12.78
N LEU A 67 -0.43 4.85 11.48
CA LEU A 67 0.55 4.11 10.68
C LEU A 67 1.90 4.83 10.61
N LYS A 68 1.89 6.15 10.37
CA LYS A 68 3.12 6.94 10.31
C LYS A 68 3.91 6.84 11.60
N THR A 69 3.25 7.04 12.73
CA THR A 69 3.92 7.03 14.04
C THR A 69 4.33 5.61 14.42
N ALA A 70 3.50 4.59 14.14
CA ALA A 70 3.86 3.20 14.40
C ALA A 70 5.10 2.77 13.59
N VAL A 71 5.19 3.17 12.32
CA VAL A 71 6.38 2.93 11.48
C VAL A 71 7.60 3.67 12.03
N ALA A 72 7.45 4.93 12.44
CA ALA A 72 8.56 5.71 13.00
C ALA A 72 9.13 5.06 14.28
N GLU A 73 8.26 4.57 15.16
CA GLU A 73 8.64 3.89 16.40
C GLU A 73 9.24 2.49 16.13
N HIS A 74 8.74 1.76 15.13
CA HIS A 74 9.25 0.42 14.78
C HIS A 74 10.44 0.44 13.80
N ILE A 75 10.85 1.58 13.25
CA ILE A 75 11.82 1.62 12.14
C ILE A 75 13.16 0.99 12.54
N TRP A 76 13.60 1.20 13.79
CA TRP A 76 14.84 0.63 14.31
C TRP A 76 14.74 -0.90 14.48
N GLU A 77 13.60 -1.41 14.90
CA GLU A 77 13.36 -2.86 14.99
C GLU A 77 13.29 -3.51 13.60
N ILE A 78 12.75 -2.81 12.60
CA ILE A 78 12.69 -3.26 11.20
C ILE A 78 14.10 -3.39 10.61
N PHE A 79 15.00 -2.44 10.88
CA PHE A 79 16.38 -2.50 10.37
C PHE A 79 17.21 -3.64 10.98
N HIS A 80 16.89 -4.08 12.20
CA HIS A 80 17.55 -5.22 12.84
C HIS A 80 16.86 -6.56 12.55
N MET A 81 15.79 -6.55 11.75
CA MET A 81 15.03 -7.74 11.44
C MET A 81 15.83 -8.65 10.50
N PRO A 82 15.91 -9.98 10.76
CA PRO A 82 16.55 -10.90 9.84
C PRO A 82 15.83 -10.93 8.49
N ILE A 83 16.60 -11.11 7.41
CA ILE A 83 16.09 -11.05 6.03
C ILE A 83 14.97 -12.06 5.80
N GLU A 84 15.02 -13.22 6.46
CA GLU A 84 14.01 -14.28 6.37
C GLU A 84 12.64 -13.81 6.88
N LYS A 85 12.65 -13.06 7.99
CA LYS A 85 11.44 -12.48 8.55
C LYS A 85 10.93 -11.36 7.63
N LEU A 86 11.84 -10.53 7.09
CA LEU A 86 11.48 -9.49 6.14
C LEU A 86 10.82 -10.06 4.86
N THR A 87 11.35 -11.14 4.30
CA THR A 87 10.75 -11.83 3.14
C THR A 87 9.40 -12.45 3.48
N ARG A 88 9.22 -13.00 4.69
CA ARG A 88 7.91 -13.52 5.10
C ARG A 88 6.84 -12.42 5.15
N TRP A 89 7.20 -11.21 5.54
CA TRP A 89 6.28 -10.07 5.57
C TRP A 89 6.01 -9.44 4.21
N SER A 90 6.74 -9.80 3.14
CA SER A 90 6.58 -9.17 1.83
C SER A 90 5.21 -9.40 1.20
N GLY A 91 4.60 -10.57 1.41
CA GLY A 91 3.27 -10.89 0.90
C GLY A 91 2.17 -10.01 1.51
N PRO A 92 1.99 -10.04 2.84
CA PRO A 92 1.04 -9.16 3.53
C PRO A 92 1.31 -7.68 3.27
N ALA A 93 2.58 -7.28 3.20
CA ALA A 93 2.94 -5.90 2.89
C ALA A 93 2.49 -5.49 1.48
N ALA A 94 2.71 -6.32 0.45
CA ALA A 94 2.24 -6.05 -0.90
C ALA A 94 0.71 -5.94 -0.98
N ALA A 95 -0.01 -6.86 -0.33
CA ALA A 95 -1.47 -6.84 -0.27
C ALA A 95 -1.99 -5.58 0.41
N LEU A 96 -1.41 -5.22 1.57
CA LEU A 96 -1.79 -4.03 2.32
C LEU A 96 -1.46 -2.75 1.53
N ALA A 97 -0.31 -2.70 0.86
CA ALA A 97 0.07 -1.56 0.03
C ALA A 97 -0.96 -1.28 -1.08
N GLY A 98 -1.42 -2.33 -1.77
CA GLY A 98 -2.44 -2.20 -2.82
C GLY A 98 -3.79 -1.69 -2.29
N LEU A 99 -4.25 -2.22 -1.15
CA LEU A 99 -5.49 -1.77 -0.50
C LEU A 99 -5.40 -0.31 -0.05
N LEU A 100 -4.31 0.06 0.62
CA LEU A 100 -4.08 1.43 1.09
C LEU A 100 -3.93 2.41 -0.08
N SER A 101 -3.26 2.01 -1.16
CA SER A 101 -3.12 2.81 -2.37
C SER A 101 -4.48 3.07 -3.02
N ALA A 102 -5.36 2.06 -3.12
CA ALA A 102 -6.71 2.26 -3.64
C ALA A 102 -7.53 3.23 -2.77
N ILE A 103 -7.43 3.13 -1.44
CA ILE A 103 -8.07 4.07 -0.50
C ILE A 103 -7.50 5.48 -0.68
N GLY A 104 -6.18 5.61 -0.87
CA GLY A 104 -5.52 6.87 -1.15
C GLY A 104 -6.05 7.53 -2.43
N ILE A 105 -6.18 6.76 -3.51
CA ILE A 105 -6.73 7.24 -4.79
C ILE A 105 -8.20 7.65 -4.64
N ILE A 106 -9.02 6.87 -3.93
CA ILE A 106 -10.40 7.24 -3.59
C ILE A 106 -10.42 8.56 -2.82
N SER A 107 -9.51 8.74 -1.86
CA SER A 107 -9.42 9.97 -1.08
C SER A 107 -9.14 11.19 -1.98
N ILE A 108 -8.26 11.06 -2.97
CA ILE A 108 -8.04 12.12 -3.98
C ILE A 108 -9.33 12.44 -4.75
N ILE A 109 -10.00 11.40 -5.26
CA ILE A 109 -11.21 11.53 -6.08
C ILE A 109 -12.30 12.32 -5.32
N TYR A 110 -12.40 12.12 -4.01
CA TYR A 110 -13.38 12.80 -3.17
C TYR A 110 -12.84 14.07 -2.47
N GLY A 111 -11.61 14.51 -2.79
CA GLY A 111 -11.01 15.71 -2.21
C GLY A 111 -10.73 15.62 -0.70
N ILE A 112 -10.45 14.41 -0.20
CA ILE A 112 -10.18 14.14 1.21
C ILE A 112 -8.66 14.22 1.44
N ALA A 113 -8.26 14.98 2.47
CA ALA A 113 -6.90 15.51 2.63
C ALA A 113 -5.72 14.53 2.95
N PRO A 114 -5.84 13.22 3.29
CA PRO A 114 -4.65 12.46 3.68
C PRO A 114 -3.92 11.77 2.52
N PHE A 115 -4.02 12.26 1.27
CA PHE A 115 -3.34 11.64 0.13
C PHE A 115 -1.82 11.51 0.32
N ILE A 116 -1.17 12.57 0.82
CA ILE A 116 0.28 12.58 1.06
C ILE A 116 0.65 11.49 2.08
N ILE A 117 -0.14 11.31 3.13
CA ILE A 117 0.16 10.31 4.16
C ILE A 117 -0.04 8.89 3.61
N SER A 118 -1.04 8.68 2.76
CA SER A 118 -1.22 7.41 2.04
C SER A 118 0.00 7.06 1.18
N ILE A 119 0.57 8.03 0.45
CA ILE A 119 1.80 7.81 -0.32
C ILE A 119 2.95 7.41 0.61
N LEU A 120 3.18 8.17 1.68
CA LEU A 120 4.30 7.92 2.59
C LEU A 120 4.27 6.53 3.23
N VAL A 121 3.08 6.01 3.53
CA VAL A 121 2.93 4.65 4.10
C VAL A 121 3.02 3.57 3.02
N THR A 122 2.45 3.80 1.83
CA THR A 122 2.42 2.78 0.77
C THR A 122 3.78 2.54 0.14
N ILE A 123 4.66 3.54 0.01
CA ILE A 123 6.01 3.39 -0.55
C ILE A 123 6.81 2.27 0.14
N PRO A 124 7.03 2.28 1.47
CA PRO A 124 7.82 1.23 2.13
C PRO A 124 7.15 -0.15 2.03
N LEU A 125 5.82 -0.22 2.03
CA LEU A 125 5.10 -1.49 1.87
C LEU A 125 5.24 -2.05 0.45
N PHE A 126 5.14 -1.21 -0.58
CA PHE A 126 5.42 -1.61 -1.96
C PHE A 126 6.87 -2.04 -2.14
N ALA A 127 7.82 -1.28 -1.60
CA ALA A 127 9.23 -1.63 -1.65
C ALA A 127 9.51 -3.00 -1.00
N LEU A 128 8.85 -3.29 0.13
CA LEU A 128 8.93 -4.58 0.79
C LEU A 128 8.32 -5.71 -0.05
N GLY A 129 7.17 -5.48 -0.68
CA GLY A 129 6.57 -6.41 -1.64
C GLY A 129 7.47 -6.71 -2.85
N ILE A 130 8.04 -5.66 -3.45
CA ILE A 130 8.97 -5.76 -4.58
C ILE A 130 10.26 -6.49 -4.16
N PHE A 131 10.75 -6.25 -2.94
CA PHE A 131 11.90 -6.96 -2.40
C PHE A 131 11.63 -8.47 -2.26
N GLY A 132 10.46 -8.85 -1.75
CA GLY A 132 10.02 -10.24 -1.69
C GLY A 132 9.98 -10.90 -3.07
N LEU A 133 9.43 -10.19 -4.05
CA LEU A 133 9.38 -10.66 -5.45
C LEU A 133 10.79 -10.83 -6.03
N TYR A 134 11.69 -9.85 -5.81
CA TYR A 134 13.09 -9.96 -6.21
C TYR A 134 13.76 -11.21 -5.61
N LYS A 135 13.52 -11.50 -4.33
CA LYS A 135 14.10 -12.67 -3.65
C LYS A 135 13.57 -14.00 -4.23
N CYS A 136 12.29 -14.08 -4.58
CA CYS A 136 11.74 -15.24 -5.31
C CYS A 136 12.42 -15.43 -6.67
N LEU A 137 12.70 -14.34 -7.40
CA LEU A 137 13.32 -14.40 -8.72
C LEU A 137 14.84 -14.66 -8.66
N ALA A 138 15.51 -14.24 -7.59
CA ALA A 138 16.97 -14.31 -7.41
C ALA A 138 17.54 -15.75 -7.33
N ALA A 139 16.70 -16.78 -7.32
CA ALA A 139 17.12 -18.17 -7.57
C ALA A 139 17.69 -18.37 -8.99
N THR A 140 17.45 -17.41 -9.90
CA THR A 140 17.99 -17.35 -11.26
C THR A 140 18.97 -16.18 -11.43
N ASP A 141 19.53 -15.98 -12.63
CA ASP A 141 20.59 -14.98 -12.93
C ASP A 141 20.49 -13.70 -12.10
N ASN A 142 21.42 -13.59 -11.15
CA ASN A 142 21.40 -12.59 -10.09
C ASN A 142 21.62 -11.16 -10.63
N ARG A 143 22.29 -10.98 -11.79
CA ARG A 143 22.60 -9.64 -12.30
C ARG A 143 21.38 -8.97 -12.93
N LEU A 144 20.66 -9.69 -13.79
CA LEU A 144 19.47 -9.16 -14.44
C LEU A 144 18.37 -8.86 -13.41
N ASN A 145 18.14 -9.78 -12.46
CA ASN A 145 17.13 -9.62 -11.42
C ASN A 145 17.40 -8.40 -10.53
N LYS A 146 18.67 -8.14 -10.18
CA LYS A 146 19.08 -6.94 -9.45
C LYS A 146 18.82 -5.65 -10.24
N PHE A 147 19.17 -5.64 -11.53
CA PHE A 147 18.91 -4.48 -12.39
C PHE A 147 17.41 -4.18 -12.48
N VAL A 148 16.59 -5.19 -12.75
CA VAL A 148 15.13 -5.07 -12.81
C VAL A 148 14.56 -4.58 -11.48
N PHE A 149 15.06 -5.10 -10.35
CA PHE A 149 14.68 -4.62 -9.02
C PHE A 149 14.97 -3.13 -8.82
N ILE A 150 16.18 -2.68 -9.15
CA ILE A 150 16.57 -1.26 -9.03
C ILE A 150 15.67 -0.38 -9.90
N VAL A 151 15.46 -0.75 -11.17
CA VAL A 151 14.57 -0.02 -12.09
C VAL A 151 13.15 0.09 -11.51
N THR A 152 12.64 -0.99 -10.92
CA THR A 152 11.30 -1.01 -10.32
C THR A 152 11.20 -0.07 -9.11
N ILE A 153 12.21 -0.06 -8.23
CA ILE A 153 12.26 0.83 -7.06
C ILE A 153 12.37 2.30 -7.48
N VAL A 154 13.24 2.61 -8.46
CA VAL A 154 13.37 3.96 -9.00
C VAL A 154 12.05 4.43 -9.61
N GLY A 155 11.36 3.55 -10.35
CA GLY A 155 10.04 3.82 -10.89
C GLY A 155 9.00 4.11 -9.80
N LEU A 156 8.92 3.25 -8.78
CA LEU A 156 8.03 3.41 -7.62
C LEU A 156 8.24 4.78 -6.95
N LEU A 157 9.49 5.14 -6.66
CA LEU A 157 9.83 6.40 -6.02
C LEU A 157 9.50 7.60 -6.93
N GLY A 158 9.87 7.53 -8.21
CA GLY A 158 9.62 8.60 -9.18
C GLY A 158 8.13 8.92 -9.32
N THR A 159 7.29 7.89 -9.52
CA THR A 159 5.84 8.08 -9.64
C THR A 159 5.22 8.69 -8.39
N ASN A 160 5.57 8.16 -7.21
CA ASN A 160 4.94 8.58 -5.96
C ASN A 160 5.44 9.96 -5.48
N ILE A 161 6.74 10.25 -5.63
CA ILE A 161 7.29 11.57 -5.30
C ILE A 161 6.72 12.62 -6.25
N GLY A 162 6.69 12.34 -7.56
CA GLY A 162 6.08 13.24 -8.54
C GLY A 162 4.61 13.53 -8.21
N ALA A 163 3.83 12.48 -7.89
CA ALA A 163 2.43 12.62 -7.52
C ALA A 163 2.24 13.42 -6.22
N ALA A 164 3.08 13.20 -5.20
CA ALA A 164 3.05 13.97 -3.96
C ALA A 164 3.32 15.46 -4.21
N ILE A 165 4.29 15.80 -5.07
CA ILE A 165 4.62 17.19 -5.39
C ILE A 165 3.51 17.86 -6.19
N VAL A 166 2.96 17.19 -7.20
CA VAL A 166 1.82 17.73 -7.98
C VAL A 166 0.63 18.00 -7.06
N ALA A 167 0.31 17.06 -6.14
CA ALA A 167 -0.75 17.25 -5.16
C ALA A 167 -0.46 18.37 -4.17
N TRP A 168 0.81 18.62 -3.83
CA TRP A 168 1.20 19.73 -2.96
C TRP A 168 1.06 21.10 -3.65
N GLN A 169 1.40 21.17 -4.94
CA GLN A 169 1.52 22.44 -5.67
C GLN A 169 0.20 22.90 -6.31
N ASP A 170 -0.88 22.13 -6.22
CA ASP A 170 -2.21 22.40 -6.81
C ASP A 170 -2.18 22.83 -8.30
N THR A 171 -1.09 22.54 -9.00
CA THR A 171 -0.84 22.98 -10.38
C THR A 171 -0.28 21.83 -11.22
N LEU A 172 -1.05 21.42 -12.24
CA LEU A 172 -0.68 20.38 -13.21
C LEU A 172 0.28 20.88 -14.30
N GLU A 173 0.58 22.17 -14.35
CA GLU A 173 1.53 22.77 -15.32
C GLU A 173 3.00 22.48 -15.01
N SER A 174 3.26 21.69 -13.96
CA SER A 174 4.60 21.50 -13.45
C SER A 174 5.37 20.40 -14.19
N ASN A 175 6.66 20.65 -14.41
CA ASN A 175 7.64 19.69 -14.95
C ASN A 175 7.62 18.31 -14.22
N TRP A 176 7.01 18.22 -13.03
CA TRP A 176 6.79 16.98 -12.28
C TRP A 176 5.92 15.95 -12.99
N ALA A 177 5.03 16.35 -13.92
CA ALA A 177 4.26 15.40 -14.71
C ALA A 177 5.18 14.44 -15.50
N ILE A 178 6.29 14.95 -16.04
CA ILE A 178 7.31 14.15 -16.72
C ILE A 178 7.92 13.12 -15.77
N ILE A 179 8.20 13.51 -14.52
CA ILE A 179 8.74 12.60 -13.50
C ILE A 179 7.73 11.50 -13.14
N ILE A 180 6.43 11.83 -13.05
CA ILE A 180 5.38 10.84 -12.83
C ILE A 180 5.35 9.82 -13.97
N TYR A 181 5.33 10.28 -15.23
CA TYR A 181 5.27 9.41 -16.40
C TYR A 181 6.54 8.57 -16.58
N LEU A 182 7.73 9.15 -16.38
CA LEU A 182 9.00 8.41 -16.43
C LEU A 182 9.07 7.37 -15.31
N GLY A 183 8.68 7.75 -14.08
CA GLY A 183 8.58 6.82 -12.96
C GLY A 183 7.63 5.67 -13.27
N ALA A 184 6.45 5.99 -13.82
CA ALA A 184 5.45 4.99 -14.17
C ALA A 184 5.96 4.05 -15.27
N GLY A 185 6.68 4.59 -16.25
CA GLY A 185 7.34 3.79 -17.29
C GLY A 185 8.36 2.81 -16.71
N PHE A 186 9.26 3.26 -15.82
CA PHE A 186 10.21 2.36 -15.16
C PHE A 186 9.53 1.33 -14.27
N TRP A 187 8.46 1.72 -13.57
CA TRP A 187 7.69 0.82 -12.73
C TRP A 187 7.00 -0.28 -13.57
N ILE A 188 6.36 0.09 -14.69
CA ILE A 188 5.76 -0.84 -15.64
C ILE A 188 6.82 -1.78 -16.21
N LEU A 189 7.93 -1.24 -16.72
CA LEU A 189 9.02 -2.04 -17.30
C LEU A 189 9.58 -3.05 -16.29
N GLY A 190 9.75 -2.61 -15.04
CA GLY A 190 10.20 -3.44 -13.93
C GLY A 190 9.27 -4.63 -13.66
N PHE A 191 7.97 -4.35 -13.44
CA PHE A 191 6.98 -5.38 -13.15
C PHE A 191 6.71 -6.31 -14.34
N VAL A 192 6.70 -5.80 -15.58
CA VAL A 192 6.59 -6.64 -16.78
C VAL A 192 7.76 -7.61 -16.85
N SER A 193 8.98 -7.12 -16.64
CA SER A 193 10.18 -7.96 -16.64
C SER A 193 10.13 -9.02 -15.54
N MET A 194 9.77 -8.64 -14.31
CA MET A 194 9.59 -9.57 -13.20
C MET A 194 8.50 -10.61 -13.46
N GLY A 195 7.40 -10.23 -14.10
CA GLY A 195 6.33 -11.14 -14.49
C GLY A 195 6.76 -12.15 -15.55
N ILE A 196 7.46 -11.71 -16.60
CA ILE A 196 7.99 -12.60 -17.64
C ILE A 196 9.00 -13.59 -17.04
N ILE A 197 9.94 -13.12 -16.22
CA ILE A 197 10.93 -13.95 -15.53
C ILE A 197 10.22 -14.94 -14.58
N GLY A 198 9.24 -14.45 -13.81
CA GLY A 198 8.46 -15.25 -12.87
C GLY A 198 7.66 -16.36 -13.54
N ILE A 199 7.04 -16.10 -14.70
CA ILE A 199 6.33 -17.11 -15.51
C ILE A 199 7.31 -18.13 -16.05
N LYS A 200 8.41 -17.68 -16.67
CA LYS A 200 9.42 -18.56 -17.26
C LYS A 200 10.02 -19.52 -16.23
N ASN A 201 10.25 -19.03 -15.01
CA ASN A 201 10.91 -19.79 -13.95
C ASN A 201 9.93 -20.43 -12.96
N GLN A 202 8.61 -20.27 -13.17
CA GLN A 202 7.56 -20.69 -12.22
C GLN A 202 7.84 -20.23 -10.77
N ALA A 203 8.41 -19.03 -10.60
CA ALA A 203 8.93 -18.56 -9.32
C ALA A 203 7.85 -18.38 -8.23
N LEU A 204 6.58 -18.21 -8.62
CA LEU A 204 5.41 -18.12 -7.72
C LEU A 204 4.40 -19.24 -8.01
N GLY A 205 4.85 -20.36 -8.60
CA GLY A 205 3.99 -21.46 -9.01
C GLY A 205 2.90 -21.02 -10.00
N ARG A 206 1.64 -21.34 -9.68
CA ARG A 206 0.47 -21.02 -10.53
C ARG A 206 0.19 -19.51 -10.61
N LEU A 207 0.72 -18.72 -9.69
CA LEU A 207 0.46 -17.28 -9.58
C LEU A 207 1.61 -16.43 -10.14
N SER A 208 2.53 -17.01 -10.90
CA SER A 208 3.63 -16.28 -11.54
C SER A 208 3.20 -15.14 -12.48
N PHE A 209 1.96 -15.13 -12.96
CA PHE A 209 1.42 -14.06 -13.81
C PHE A 209 0.97 -12.81 -13.03
N THR A 210 0.90 -12.87 -11.69
CA THR A 210 0.38 -11.79 -10.85
C THR A 210 1.10 -10.44 -11.01
N PRO A 211 2.43 -10.34 -11.24
CA PRO A 211 3.06 -9.05 -11.55
C PRO A 211 2.54 -8.42 -12.85
N LEU A 212 2.20 -9.23 -13.87
CA LEU A 212 1.60 -8.73 -15.11
C LEU A 212 0.17 -8.24 -14.89
N LEU A 213 -0.59 -8.94 -14.04
CA LEU A 213 -1.94 -8.52 -13.66
C LEU A 213 -1.93 -7.13 -12.99
N VAL A 214 -0.95 -6.89 -12.10
CA VAL A 214 -0.75 -5.59 -11.44
C VAL A 214 -0.49 -4.47 -12.47
N VAL A 215 0.35 -4.73 -13.48
CA VAL A 215 0.61 -3.77 -14.56
C VAL A 215 -0.65 -3.49 -15.39
N LEU A 216 -1.36 -4.54 -15.80
CA LEU A 216 -2.59 -4.38 -16.60
C LEU A 216 -3.66 -3.59 -15.84
N ALA A 217 -3.83 -3.84 -14.55
CA ALA A 217 -4.75 -3.10 -13.70
C ALA A 217 -4.34 -1.62 -13.56
N TYR A 218 -3.05 -1.35 -13.40
CA TYR A 218 -2.52 0.01 -13.33
C TYR A 218 -2.73 0.80 -14.63
N ILE A 219 -2.43 0.19 -15.79
CA ILE A 219 -2.68 0.81 -17.11
C ILE A 219 -4.17 1.04 -17.31
N GLY A 220 -5.01 0.06 -16.98
CA GLY A 220 -6.47 0.17 -17.07
C GLY A 220 -7.01 1.32 -16.24
N LEU A 221 -6.49 1.52 -15.03
CA LEU A 221 -6.84 2.66 -14.17
C LEU A 221 -6.45 3.99 -14.83
N GLY A 222 -5.27 4.08 -15.44
CA GLY A 222 -4.83 5.27 -16.19
C GLY A 222 -5.73 5.59 -17.38
N VAL A 223 -6.05 4.58 -18.20
CA VAL A 223 -6.91 4.74 -19.40
C VAL A 223 -8.34 5.13 -19.04
N VAL A 224 -8.93 4.47 -18.03
CA VAL A 224 -10.30 4.80 -17.58
C VAL A 224 -10.34 6.17 -16.88
N GLY A 225 -9.27 6.54 -16.17
CA GLY A 225 -9.14 7.86 -15.56
C GLY A 225 -9.08 8.99 -16.59
N THR A 226 -8.58 8.72 -17.81
CA THR A 226 -8.58 9.70 -18.90
C THR A 226 -9.92 9.68 -19.65
N GLY A 227 -10.86 10.54 -19.26
CA GLY A 227 -12.07 10.82 -20.04
C GLY A 227 -13.39 10.38 -19.41
N VAL A 228 -13.35 9.78 -18.22
CA VAL A 228 -14.55 9.46 -17.43
C VAL A 228 -14.53 10.26 -16.13
N SER A 229 -15.71 10.56 -15.58
CA SER A 229 -15.81 11.17 -14.24
C SER A 229 -15.02 10.34 -13.21
N PRO A 230 -14.21 10.96 -12.34
CA PRO A 230 -13.49 10.27 -11.27
C PRO A 230 -14.41 9.44 -10.35
N THR A 231 -15.67 9.84 -10.20
CA THR A 231 -16.69 9.16 -9.37
C THR A 231 -17.49 8.09 -10.13
N SER A 232 -17.10 7.78 -11.36
CA SER A 232 -17.81 6.82 -12.20
C SER A 232 -17.69 5.37 -11.69
N PRO A 233 -18.69 4.52 -12.00
CA PRO A 233 -18.61 3.08 -11.71
C PRO A 233 -17.37 2.42 -12.35
N GLU A 234 -16.94 2.89 -13.52
CA GLU A 234 -15.80 2.38 -14.27
C GLU A 234 -14.48 2.59 -13.51
N VAL A 235 -14.25 3.81 -12.99
CA VAL A 235 -13.07 4.11 -12.15
C VAL A 235 -13.10 3.28 -10.88
N THR A 236 -14.27 3.16 -10.24
CA THR A 236 -14.43 2.34 -9.03
C THR A 236 -14.12 0.86 -9.29
N ALA A 237 -14.61 0.31 -10.40
CA ALA A 237 -14.32 -1.07 -10.80
C ALA A 237 -12.82 -1.27 -11.05
N MET A 238 -12.15 -0.34 -11.73
CA MET A 238 -10.71 -0.41 -11.97
C MET A 238 -9.89 -0.34 -10.68
N LEU A 239 -10.31 0.46 -9.70
CA LEU A 239 -9.67 0.50 -8.37
C LEU A 239 -9.79 -0.84 -7.63
N ILE A 240 -10.94 -1.51 -7.74
CA ILE A 240 -11.14 -2.85 -7.16
C ILE A 240 -10.23 -3.86 -7.86
N VAL A 241 -10.13 -3.82 -9.19
CA VAL A 241 -9.22 -4.70 -9.96
C VAL A 241 -7.76 -4.45 -9.57
N TYR A 242 -7.36 -3.19 -9.46
CA TYR A 242 -6.02 -2.79 -9.01
C TYR A 242 -5.71 -3.31 -7.61
N ALA A 243 -6.57 -3.04 -6.63
CA ALA A 243 -6.40 -3.54 -5.26
C ALA A 243 -6.33 -5.07 -5.20
N SER A 244 -7.23 -5.74 -5.93
CA SER A 244 -7.29 -7.21 -5.98
C SER A 244 -6.03 -7.81 -6.60
N SER A 245 -5.44 -7.15 -7.60
CA SER A 245 -4.20 -7.63 -8.24
C SER A 245 -3.01 -7.64 -7.26
N TRP A 246 -2.91 -6.63 -6.40
CA TRP A 246 -1.91 -6.57 -5.33
C TRP A 246 -2.16 -7.59 -4.23
N VAL A 247 -3.42 -7.82 -3.86
CA VAL A 247 -3.78 -8.87 -2.90
C VAL A 247 -3.38 -10.24 -3.45
N LEU A 248 -3.65 -10.52 -4.74
CA LEU A 248 -3.24 -11.77 -5.39
C LEU A 248 -1.73 -11.93 -5.42
N LEU A 249 -0.97 -10.87 -5.75
CA LEU A 249 0.49 -10.89 -5.67
C LEU A 249 0.98 -11.14 -4.24
N GLY A 250 0.35 -10.51 -3.25
CA GLY A 250 0.67 -10.71 -1.84
C GLY A 250 0.43 -12.14 -1.37
N VAL A 251 -0.68 -12.75 -1.78
CA VAL A 251 -0.99 -14.17 -1.52
C VAL A 251 0.03 -15.08 -2.21
N ALA A 252 0.40 -14.78 -3.46
CA ALA A 252 1.40 -15.55 -4.19
C ALA A 252 2.75 -15.56 -3.46
N LEU A 253 3.22 -14.38 -3.04
CA LEU A 253 4.45 -14.24 -2.25
C LEU A 253 4.35 -14.99 -0.91
N TRP A 254 3.24 -14.85 -0.21
CA TRP A 254 3.03 -15.51 1.08
C TRP A 254 3.12 -17.03 0.97
N GLN A 255 2.44 -17.62 -0.03
CA GLN A 255 2.46 -19.07 -0.28
C GLN A 255 3.87 -19.58 -0.54
N THR A 256 4.67 -18.85 -1.35
CA THR A 256 6.05 -19.22 -1.65
C THR A 256 6.97 -19.25 -0.43
N TYR A 257 6.68 -18.46 0.61
CA TYR A 257 7.49 -18.42 1.84
C TYR A 257 6.94 -19.29 2.98
N GLU A 258 5.68 -19.76 2.92
CA GLU A 258 5.12 -20.68 3.92
C GLU A 258 5.35 -22.15 3.60
N GLU A 259 5.54 -22.53 2.33
CA GLU A 259 5.88 -23.91 1.99
C GLU A 259 7.22 -24.28 2.65
N PRO A 260 7.24 -25.27 3.57
CA PRO A 260 8.48 -25.73 4.17
C PRO A 260 9.39 -26.21 3.03
N GLN A 261 10.62 -25.70 2.97
CA GLN A 261 11.64 -26.36 2.18
C GLN A 261 11.83 -27.75 2.79
N GLU A 262 11.22 -28.80 2.22
CA GLU A 262 11.49 -30.17 2.63
C GLU A 262 13.00 -30.40 2.54
N PRO A 263 13.68 -30.69 3.67
CA PRO A 263 15.14 -30.76 3.71
C PRO A 263 15.66 -32.09 3.15
N GLY A 264 15.23 -32.54 1.96
CA GLY A 264 15.42 -33.93 1.56
C GLY A 264 15.41 -34.33 0.07
N MET A 265 15.34 -33.42 -0.91
CA MET A 265 15.42 -33.80 -2.34
C MET A 265 16.63 -33.24 -3.09
N LEU A 266 17.79 -33.26 -2.43
CA LEU A 266 19.09 -33.31 -3.09
C LEU A 266 19.81 -34.57 -2.58
N ALA A 267 19.45 -35.71 -3.15
CA ALA A 267 20.19 -36.97 -3.10
C ALA A 267 20.26 -37.53 -4.52
#